data_AF-A0A133PW32-F1
#
_entry.id   AF-A0A133PW32-F1
#
_cell.length_a   1.000
_cell.length_b   1.000
_cell.length_c   1.000
_cell.angle_alpha   90.00
_cell.angle_beta   90.00
_cell.angle_gamma   90.00
#
_symmetry.space_group_name_H-M   'P 1'
#
loop_
_entity.id
_entity.type
_entity.pdbx_description
1 polymer ?
#
loop_
_entity_poly.entity_id
_entity_poly.type
_entity_poly.pdbx_seq_one_letter_code
_entity_poly.pdbx_strand_id
1 'polypeptide(L)'
;EKAERIESWLLDHPEHEEAKQSLTALRAATPTPIPFADLDFNLGERWIPAKVYGKFASEFFETDIRVSYHSNMDEYAIGCDQKNGNIWHKYAVQGEFRRYDGLNLLKHALHNTIPDINKSKTILDAEGNEKTIKVRDGHAIQMANAKIEEIRQGFVDWLGRTPDTFKEQLSDRYNRLFNCFVRPNFDGTHQSFPDLDLKRLGIQDLYKSQKDAVWMLKTNGGGICDHEVGAGKTLIMCTAAYEMKRLG
;
A
#
# COMPACT_ATOMS: atom_id res chain seq x y z
N GLU A 1 6.53 14.96 9.89
CA GLU A 1 7.86 15.52 9.54
C GLU A 1 7.93 17.06 9.56
N LYS A 2 7.30 17.81 8.63
CA LYS A 2 7.45 19.28 8.59
C LYS A 2 6.97 19.98 9.87
N ALA A 3 5.81 19.58 10.40
CA ALA A 3 5.28 20.13 11.65
C ALA A 3 6.18 19.80 12.86
N GLU A 4 6.62 18.55 12.99
CA GLU A 4 7.52 18.09 14.06
C GLU A 4 8.86 18.84 14.06
N ARG A 5 9.41 19.15 12.87
CA ARG A 5 10.65 19.94 12.74
C ARG A 5 10.47 21.37 13.24
N ILE A 6 9.36 22.03 12.88
CA ILE A 6 9.06 23.39 13.36
C ILE A 6 8.81 23.37 14.87
N GLU A 7 8.09 22.36 15.37
CA GLU A 7 7.83 22.20 16.81
C GLU A 7 9.13 22.02 17.61
N SER A 8 10.05 21.16 17.15
CA SER A 8 11.36 21.00 17.77
C SER A 8 12.18 22.30 17.73
N TRP A 9 12.14 23.04 16.63
CA TRP A 9 12.89 24.28 16.48
C TRP A 9 12.33 25.42 17.36
N LEU A 10 11.01 25.44 17.56
CA LEU A 10 10.32 26.39 18.44
C LEU A 10 10.65 26.18 19.93
N LEU A 11 11.13 25.00 20.33
CA LEU A 11 11.64 24.80 21.69
C LEU A 11 12.84 25.72 21.98
N ASP A 12 13.69 25.94 20.98
CA ASP A 12 14.87 26.80 21.07
C ASP A 12 14.55 28.27 20.71
N HIS A 13 13.44 28.53 20.01
CA HIS A 13 13.03 29.85 19.51
C HIS A 13 11.55 30.18 19.82
N PRO A 14 11.16 30.26 21.11
CA PRO A 14 9.76 30.33 21.52
C PRO A 14 9.05 31.65 21.14
N GLU A 15 9.80 32.71 20.84
CA GLU A 15 9.27 34.04 20.48
C GLU A 15 9.01 34.18 18.96
N HIS A 16 9.33 33.18 18.15
CA HIS A 16 9.26 33.31 16.68
C HIS A 16 7.82 33.13 16.13
N GLU A 17 7.09 34.23 16.02
CA GLU A 17 5.66 34.23 15.66
C GLU A 17 5.33 33.62 14.29
N GLU A 18 6.14 33.87 13.26
CA GLU A 18 5.90 33.30 11.92
C GLU A 18 6.00 31.76 11.91
N ALA A 19 6.84 31.21 12.79
CA ALA A 19 7.03 29.76 12.92
C ALA A 19 5.83 29.14 13.65
N LYS A 20 5.27 29.82 14.66
CA LYS A 20 4.01 29.41 15.32
C LYS A 20 2.83 29.43 14.34
N GLN A 21 2.71 30.47 13.53
CA GLN A 21 1.67 30.57 12.50
C GLN A 21 1.80 29.43 11.48
N SER A 22 3.01 29.18 11.00
CA SER A 22 3.30 28.07 10.08
C SER A 22 2.98 26.70 10.70
N LEU A 23 3.34 26.47 11.96
CA LEU A 23 3.00 25.24 12.68
C LEU A 23 1.49 25.05 12.79
N THR A 24 0.75 26.11 13.09
CA THR A 24 -0.72 26.09 13.18
C THR A 24 -1.35 25.72 11.84
N ALA A 25 -0.88 26.34 10.74
CA ALA A 25 -1.35 26.02 9.39
C ALA A 25 -1.05 24.57 8.99
N LEU A 26 0.15 24.05 9.31
CA LEU A 26 0.50 22.66 9.04
C LEU A 26 -0.35 21.66 9.83
N ARG A 27 -0.65 21.96 11.10
CA ARG A 27 -1.53 21.13 11.94
C ARG A 27 -2.95 21.11 11.39
N ALA A 28 -3.49 22.27 11.00
CA ALA A 28 -4.81 22.36 10.37
C ALA A 28 -4.89 21.61 9.03
N ALA A 29 -3.77 21.51 8.30
CA ALA A 29 -3.67 20.78 7.04
C ALA A 29 -3.28 19.30 7.21
N THR A 30 -3.23 18.77 8.44
CA THR A 30 -2.97 17.34 8.64
C THR A 30 -4.24 16.54 8.38
N PRO A 31 -4.21 15.49 7.54
CA PRO A 31 -5.38 14.63 7.37
C PRO A 31 -5.85 14.05 8.70
N THR A 32 -7.16 13.81 8.83
CA THR A 32 -7.69 13.04 9.96
C THR A 32 -7.02 11.65 9.98
N PRO A 33 -6.37 11.25 11.09
CA PRO A 33 -5.74 9.95 11.18
C PRO A 33 -6.75 8.83 10.99
N ILE A 34 -6.40 7.83 10.18
CA ILE A 34 -7.18 6.62 10.00
C ILE A 34 -6.87 5.72 11.20
N PRO A 35 -7.89 5.34 12.01
CA PRO A 35 -7.66 4.49 13.17
C PRO A 35 -7.35 3.06 12.73
N PHE A 36 -6.69 2.30 13.62
CA PHE A 36 -6.33 0.89 13.35
C PHE A 36 -7.53 0.04 12.88
N ALA A 37 -8.73 0.27 13.44
CA ALA A 37 -9.92 -0.50 13.11
C ALA A 37 -10.41 -0.31 11.66
N ASP A 38 -10.03 0.81 11.02
CA ASP A 38 -10.39 1.13 9.64
C ASP A 38 -9.27 0.76 8.64
N LEU A 39 -8.17 0.16 9.12
CA LEU A 39 -7.06 -0.30 8.31
C LEU A 39 -7.18 -1.80 8.04
N ASP A 40 -7.08 -2.17 6.77
CA ASP A 40 -6.92 -3.56 6.34
C ASP A 40 -5.44 -3.95 6.39
N PHE A 41 -5.14 -5.06 7.06
CA PHE A 41 -3.78 -5.57 7.22
C PHE A 41 -3.60 -6.91 6.53
N ASN A 42 -2.55 -7.03 5.73
CA ASN A 42 -2.11 -8.30 5.15
C ASN A 42 -0.71 -8.67 5.62
N LEU A 43 -0.46 -9.97 5.73
CA LEU A 43 0.88 -10.49 6.00
C LEU A 43 1.79 -10.22 4.79
N GLY A 44 2.94 -9.59 5.02
CA GLY A 44 3.93 -9.31 3.97
C GLY A 44 3.83 -7.91 3.35
N GLU A 45 3.02 -7.01 3.93
CA GLU A 45 3.08 -5.59 3.59
C GLU A 45 4.44 -4.99 3.95
N ARG A 46 5.06 -4.30 2.98
CA ARG A 46 6.47 -3.84 3.06
C ARG A 46 6.66 -2.69 4.04
N TRP A 47 5.58 -1.96 4.31
CA TRP A 47 5.61 -0.85 5.25
C TRP A 47 5.61 -1.34 6.71
N ILE A 48 5.08 -2.54 6.99
CA ILE A 48 5.11 -3.15 8.32
C ILE A 48 6.53 -3.66 8.62
N PRO A 49 7.13 -3.32 9.78
CA PRO A 49 8.48 -3.76 10.11
C PRO A 49 8.61 -5.29 10.17
N ALA A 50 9.65 -5.85 9.56
CA ALA A 50 9.88 -7.31 9.53
C ALA A 50 9.93 -7.96 10.93
N LYS A 51 10.36 -7.22 11.95
CA LYS A 51 10.35 -7.68 13.35
C LYS A 51 8.94 -8.02 13.86
N VAL A 52 7.90 -7.37 13.35
CA VAL A 52 6.50 -7.69 13.67
C VAL A 52 6.16 -9.09 13.18
N TYR A 53 6.55 -9.41 11.94
CA TYR A 53 6.37 -10.76 11.38
C TYR A 53 7.18 -11.81 12.14
N GLY A 54 8.38 -11.47 12.61
CA GLY A 54 9.15 -12.36 13.50
C GLY A 54 8.40 -12.68 14.79
N LYS A 55 7.88 -11.67 15.49
CA LYS A 55 7.07 -11.88 16.72
C LYS A 55 5.85 -12.75 16.47
N PHE A 56 5.07 -12.42 15.44
CA PHE A 56 3.93 -13.21 15.01
C PHE A 56 4.33 -14.66 14.72
N ALA A 57 5.33 -14.87 13.88
CA ALA A 57 5.77 -16.21 13.49
C ALA A 57 6.24 -17.01 14.71
N SER A 58 6.97 -16.38 15.63
CA SER A 58 7.44 -17.05 16.84
C SER A 58 6.30 -17.56 17.71
N GLU A 59 5.26 -16.74 17.89
CA GLU A 59 4.06 -17.13 18.65
C GLU A 59 3.23 -18.18 17.89
N PHE A 60 3.07 -18.03 16.58
CA PHE A 60 2.26 -18.92 15.75
C PHE A 60 2.85 -20.34 15.65
N PHE A 61 4.18 -20.43 15.51
CA PHE A 61 4.89 -21.71 15.42
C PHE A 61 5.38 -22.22 16.77
N GLU A 62 5.30 -21.44 17.84
CA GLU A 62 5.79 -21.77 19.19
C GLU A 62 7.30 -22.09 19.21
N THR A 63 8.11 -21.30 18.49
CA THR A 63 9.58 -21.38 18.49
C THR A 63 10.18 -20.04 18.05
N ASP A 64 11.45 -19.76 18.36
CA ASP A 64 12.07 -18.50 17.93
C ASP A 64 12.27 -18.44 16.40
N ILE A 65 11.62 -17.47 15.77
CA ILE A 65 11.70 -17.18 14.35
C ILE A 65 12.09 -15.72 14.14
N ARG A 66 13.19 -15.52 13.43
CA ARG A 66 13.70 -14.20 13.04
C ARG A 66 13.34 -13.94 11.58
N VAL A 67 12.69 -12.81 11.33
CA VAL A 67 12.35 -12.36 9.97
C VAL A 67 13.08 -11.05 9.67
N SER A 68 13.80 -11.01 8.55
CA SER A 68 14.42 -9.81 8.00
C SER A 68 13.94 -9.57 6.57
N TYR A 69 13.88 -8.30 6.18
CA TYR A 69 13.49 -7.89 4.83
C TYR A 69 14.66 -7.19 4.14
N HIS A 70 14.98 -7.67 2.94
CA HIS A 70 16.05 -7.15 2.09
C HIS A 70 15.42 -6.30 0.98
N SER A 71 15.39 -4.98 1.17
CA SER A 71 14.68 -4.04 0.27
C SER A 71 15.26 -3.97 -1.15
N ASN A 72 16.54 -4.28 -1.33
CA ASN A 72 17.19 -4.33 -2.63
C ASN A 72 16.75 -5.52 -3.49
N MET A 73 16.25 -6.59 -2.87
CA MET A 73 15.82 -7.83 -3.55
C MET A 73 14.31 -8.08 -3.44
N ASP A 74 13.58 -7.23 -2.71
CA ASP A 74 12.18 -7.47 -2.29
C ASP A 74 12.00 -8.88 -1.69
N GLU A 75 12.94 -9.29 -0.83
CA GLU A 75 13.00 -10.66 -0.29
C GLU A 75 12.95 -10.70 1.24
N TYR A 76 12.14 -11.62 1.77
CA TYR A 76 12.16 -11.98 3.19
C TYR A 76 13.11 -13.15 3.45
N ALA A 77 14.02 -12.97 4.41
CA ALA A 77 14.83 -14.04 4.97
C ALA A 77 14.27 -14.47 6.33
N ILE A 78 14.22 -15.77 6.55
CA ILE A 78 13.64 -16.39 7.74
C ILE A 78 14.72 -17.26 8.40
N GLY A 79 15.09 -16.91 9.63
CA GLY A 79 16.01 -17.68 10.47
C GLY A 79 15.26 -18.38 11.59
N CYS A 80 15.63 -19.63 11.87
CA CYS A 80 15.11 -20.42 12.98
C CYS A 80 16.17 -21.45 13.38
N ASP A 81 16.66 -21.37 14.62
CA ASP A 81 17.74 -22.25 15.09
C ASP A 81 17.23 -23.65 15.43
N GLN A 82 15.99 -23.75 15.93
CA GLN A 82 15.37 -25.01 16.34
C GLN A 82 13.94 -25.12 15.81
N LYS A 83 13.78 -25.98 14.81
CA LYS A 83 12.46 -26.31 14.26
C LYS A 83 11.75 -27.35 15.14
N ASN A 84 10.45 -27.16 15.37
CA ASN A 84 9.62 -28.04 16.19
C ASN A 84 8.57 -28.79 15.35
N GLY A 85 7.69 -29.54 16.01
CA GLY A 85 6.63 -30.31 15.35
C GLY A 85 5.61 -29.46 14.59
N ASN A 86 5.37 -28.21 15.02
CA ASN A 86 4.49 -27.28 14.31
C ASN A 86 5.03 -26.98 12.90
N ILE A 87 6.34 -26.74 12.79
CA ILE A 87 7.00 -26.48 11.52
C ILE A 87 7.12 -27.76 10.66
N TRP A 88 7.53 -28.87 11.26
CA TRP A 88 7.83 -30.09 10.50
C TRP A 88 6.61 -30.89 10.06
N HIS A 89 5.49 -30.78 10.77
CA HIS A 89 4.32 -31.64 10.60
C HIS A 89 3.00 -30.86 10.51
N LYS A 90 2.67 -30.01 11.49
CA LYS A 90 1.33 -29.35 11.55
C LYS A 90 1.09 -28.41 10.37
N TYR A 91 2.08 -27.57 10.07
CA TYR A 91 2.08 -26.61 8.98
C TYR A 91 3.04 -27.06 7.88
N ALA A 92 2.93 -28.31 7.47
CA ALA A 92 3.75 -28.85 6.40
C ALA A 92 2.90 -29.57 5.36
N VAL A 93 3.35 -29.52 4.11
CA VAL A 93 2.75 -30.26 3.01
C VAL A 93 3.80 -31.17 2.39
N GLN A 94 3.49 -32.46 2.32
CA GLN A 94 4.34 -33.45 1.68
C GLN A 94 4.02 -33.47 0.18
N GLY A 95 4.95 -32.98 -0.64
CA GLY A 95 4.96 -33.26 -2.08
C GLY A 95 5.69 -34.56 -2.37
N GLU A 96 5.61 -35.03 -3.62
CA GLU A 96 6.30 -36.25 -4.06
C GLU A 96 7.82 -36.11 -3.96
N PHE A 97 8.36 -34.97 -4.41
CA PHE A 97 9.82 -34.77 -4.49
C PHE A 97 10.43 -34.08 -3.27
N ARG A 98 9.62 -33.36 -2.47
CA ARG A 98 10.08 -32.64 -1.29
C ARG A 98 8.94 -32.35 -0.32
N ARG A 99 9.29 -32.08 0.94
CA ARG A 99 8.39 -31.49 1.94
C ARG A 99 8.49 -29.97 1.90
N TYR A 100 7.34 -29.32 1.96
CA TYR A 100 7.21 -27.87 2.16
C TYR A 100 6.85 -27.66 3.63
N ASP A 101 7.85 -27.34 4.45
CA ASP A 101 7.68 -27.14 5.90
C ASP A 101 7.06 -25.77 6.23
N GLY A 102 6.74 -25.54 7.51
CA GLY A 102 6.07 -24.32 7.95
C GLY A 102 6.83 -23.04 7.63
N LEU A 103 8.17 -23.08 7.59
CA LEU A 103 8.98 -21.90 7.21
C LEU A 103 8.93 -21.64 5.71
N ASN A 104 8.94 -22.69 4.89
CA ASN A 104 8.72 -22.54 3.44
C ASN A 104 7.35 -21.95 3.15
N LEU A 105 6.30 -22.43 3.82
CA LEU A 105 4.94 -21.91 3.67
C LEU A 105 4.82 -20.49 4.20
N LEU A 106 5.45 -20.15 5.34
CA LEU A 106 5.52 -18.78 5.85
C LEU A 106 6.19 -17.83 4.85
N LYS A 107 7.27 -18.27 4.18
CA LYS A 107 7.92 -17.47 3.13
C LYS A 107 6.95 -17.18 1.97
N HIS A 108 6.22 -18.19 1.52
CA HIS A 108 5.18 -18.01 0.49
C HIS A 108 4.04 -17.10 0.98
N ALA A 109 3.65 -17.21 2.24
CA ALA A 109 2.64 -16.35 2.86
C ALA A 109 3.06 -14.87 2.86
N LEU A 110 4.31 -14.58 3.29
CA LEU A 110 4.91 -13.23 3.28
C LEU A 110 5.04 -12.63 1.87
N HIS A 111 5.25 -13.47 0.85
CA HIS A 111 5.35 -13.00 -0.54
C HIS A 111 4.01 -12.97 -1.28
N ASN A 112 2.91 -13.33 -0.62
CA ASN A 112 1.61 -13.51 -1.25
C ASN A 112 1.64 -14.47 -2.47
N THR A 113 2.34 -15.60 -2.33
CA THR A 113 2.49 -16.63 -3.38
C THR A 113 2.10 -18.01 -2.87
N ILE A 114 2.07 -19.00 -3.77
CA ILE A 114 1.86 -20.42 -3.48
C ILE A 114 3.02 -21.20 -4.10
N PRO A 115 3.57 -22.23 -3.44
CA PRO A 115 4.59 -23.07 -4.04
C PRO A 115 4.08 -23.79 -5.30
N ASP A 116 4.92 -23.88 -6.32
CA ASP A 116 4.67 -24.83 -7.41
C ASP A 116 5.06 -26.24 -6.95
N ILE A 117 4.08 -27.15 -6.98
CA ILE A 117 4.24 -28.54 -6.54
C ILE A 117 3.86 -29.45 -7.71
N ASN A 118 4.80 -30.31 -8.08
CA ASN A 118 4.64 -31.25 -9.18
C ASN A 118 4.72 -32.69 -8.67
N LYS A 119 4.10 -33.60 -9.42
CA LYS A 119 4.16 -35.05 -9.22
C LYS A 119 4.47 -35.76 -10.53
N SER A 120 4.98 -36.98 -10.42
CA SER A 120 5.19 -37.88 -11.55
C SER A 120 3.84 -38.41 -12.03
N LYS A 121 3.66 -38.47 -13.34
CA LYS A 121 2.54 -39.15 -13.99
C LYS A 121 3.09 -39.97 -15.15
N THR A 122 2.85 -41.28 -15.10
CA THR A 122 3.13 -42.18 -16.22
C THR A 122 2.07 -41.98 -17.29
N ILE A 123 2.51 -41.75 -18.52
CA ILE A 123 1.68 -41.69 -19.73
C ILE A 123 2.25 -42.66 -20.76
N LEU A 124 1.42 -43.12 -21.69
CA LEU A 124 1.89 -43.85 -22.86
C LEU A 124 2.25 -42.83 -23.95
N ASP A 125 3.39 -43.02 -24.59
CA ASP A 125 3.76 -42.26 -25.78
C ASP A 125 3.00 -42.75 -27.03
N ALA A 126 3.22 -42.10 -28.17
CA ALA A 126 2.57 -42.44 -29.44
C ALA A 126 2.98 -43.83 -29.97
N GLU A 127 4.06 -44.41 -29.43
CA GLU A 127 4.62 -45.71 -29.80
C GLU A 127 4.22 -46.82 -28.80
N GLY A 128 3.46 -46.47 -27.75
CA GLY A 128 2.98 -47.38 -26.73
C GLY A 128 3.97 -47.65 -25.58
N ASN A 129 5.08 -46.92 -25.50
CA ASN A 129 6.03 -47.05 -24.39
C ASN A 129 5.61 -46.17 -23.20
N GLU A 130 5.89 -46.65 -21.99
CA GLU A 130 5.66 -45.88 -20.78
C GLU A 130 6.67 -44.74 -20.64
N LYS A 131 6.18 -43.52 -20.47
CA LYS A 131 6.97 -42.31 -20.23
C LYS A 131 6.47 -41.59 -18.99
N THR A 132 7.38 -41.30 -18.06
CA THR A 132 7.07 -40.50 -16.87
C THR A 132 7.26 -39.02 -17.17
N ILE A 133 6.20 -38.24 -16.99
CA ILE A 133 6.23 -36.78 -17.08
C ILE A 133 5.95 -36.14 -15.72
N LYS A 134 6.39 -34.89 -15.53
CA LYS A 134 6.02 -34.08 -14.38
C LYS A 134 4.75 -33.28 -14.70
N VAL A 135 3.75 -33.41 -13.85
CA VAL A 135 2.50 -32.65 -13.93
C VAL A 135 2.24 -31.96 -12.59
N ARG A 136 1.47 -30.88 -12.60
CA ARG A 136 1.11 -30.17 -11.37
C ARG A 136 0.30 -31.06 -10.44
N ASP A 137 0.66 -31.05 -9.17
CA ASP A 137 -0.08 -31.76 -8.14
C ASP A 137 -1.14 -30.85 -7.50
N GLY A 138 -2.30 -30.75 -8.15
CA GLY A 138 -3.39 -29.87 -7.70
C GLY A 138 -3.80 -30.09 -6.24
N HIS A 139 -3.77 -31.33 -5.75
CA HIS A 139 -4.11 -31.65 -4.36
C HIS A 139 -3.07 -31.08 -3.39
N ALA A 140 -1.77 -31.29 -3.65
CA ALA A 140 -0.72 -30.73 -2.80
C ALA A 140 -0.68 -29.20 -2.85
N ILE A 141 -0.91 -28.60 -4.03
CA ILE A 141 -1.00 -27.14 -4.18
C ILE A 141 -2.17 -26.59 -3.36
N GLN A 142 -3.35 -27.24 -3.40
CA GLN A 142 -4.51 -26.81 -2.63
C GLN A 142 -4.27 -26.92 -1.11
N MET A 143 -3.64 -28.00 -0.64
CA MET A 143 -3.26 -28.14 0.77
C MET A 143 -2.25 -27.05 1.18
N ALA A 144 -1.26 -26.74 0.34
CA ALA A 144 -0.29 -25.70 0.62
C ALA A 144 -0.96 -24.33 0.69
N ASN A 145 -1.88 -24.04 -0.23
CA ASN A 145 -2.64 -22.80 -0.22
C ASN A 145 -3.49 -22.67 1.06
N ALA A 146 -4.20 -23.73 1.46
CA ALA A 146 -4.99 -23.71 2.68
C ALA A 146 -4.14 -23.40 3.93
N LYS A 147 -2.94 -23.98 4.02
CA LYS A 147 -1.99 -23.70 5.11
C LYS A 147 -1.41 -22.29 5.06
N ILE A 148 -1.18 -21.76 3.86
CA ILE A 148 -0.73 -20.37 3.67
C ILE A 148 -1.81 -19.39 4.12
N GLU A 149 -3.08 -19.61 3.74
CA GLU A 149 -4.18 -18.75 4.21
C GLU A 149 -4.40 -18.87 5.72
N GLU A 150 -4.23 -20.06 6.31
CA GLU A 150 -4.26 -20.25 7.76
C GLU A 150 -3.19 -19.38 8.47
N ILE A 151 -1.98 -19.31 7.91
CA ILE A 151 -0.91 -18.44 8.42
C ILE A 151 -1.28 -16.95 8.26
N ARG A 152 -1.81 -16.55 7.10
CA ARG A 152 -2.20 -15.15 6.84
C ARG A 152 -3.33 -14.69 7.75
N GLN A 153 -4.38 -15.50 7.90
CA GLN A 153 -5.47 -15.19 8.82
C GLN A 153 -4.97 -15.18 10.27
N GLY A 154 -4.10 -16.12 10.64
CA GLY A 154 -3.45 -16.14 11.95
C GLY A 154 -2.73 -14.83 12.28
N PHE A 155 -2.12 -14.18 11.29
CA PHE A 155 -1.48 -12.86 11.48
C PHE A 155 -2.50 -11.76 11.77
N VAL A 156 -3.61 -11.70 11.03
CA VAL A 156 -4.68 -10.70 11.25
C VAL A 156 -5.31 -10.89 12.63
N ASP A 157 -5.61 -12.14 13.00
CA ASP A 157 -6.18 -12.48 14.30
C ASP A 157 -5.21 -12.17 15.43
N TRP A 158 -3.91 -12.40 15.22
CA TRP A 158 -2.85 -12.07 16.16
C TRP A 158 -2.74 -10.56 16.36
N LEU A 159 -2.74 -9.78 15.28
CA LEU A 159 -2.77 -8.32 15.33
C LEU A 159 -3.95 -7.81 16.14
N GLY A 160 -5.15 -8.38 15.96
CA GLY A 160 -6.34 -8.03 16.73
C GLY A 160 -6.19 -8.21 18.24
N ARG A 161 -5.35 -9.16 18.67
CA ARG A 161 -5.05 -9.47 20.08
C ARG A 161 -3.86 -8.70 20.66
N THR A 162 -3.12 -7.95 19.85
CA THR A 162 -2.02 -7.12 20.34
C THR A 162 -2.52 -5.96 21.21
N PRO A 163 -1.68 -5.44 22.13
CA PRO A 163 -2.03 -4.27 22.95
C PRO A 163 -2.40 -3.06 22.09
N ASP A 164 -3.30 -2.22 22.60
CA ASP A 164 -3.75 -1.02 21.87
C ASP A 164 -2.60 -0.06 21.55
N THR A 165 -1.59 0.02 22.41
CA THR A 165 -0.37 0.81 22.15
C THR A 165 0.39 0.34 20.90
N PHE A 166 0.37 -0.98 20.61
CA PHE A 166 0.99 -1.51 19.40
C PHE A 166 0.14 -1.19 18.16
N LYS A 167 -1.19 -1.29 18.28
CA LYS A 167 -2.13 -0.94 17.21
C LYS A 167 -2.03 0.54 16.84
N GLU A 168 -1.97 1.42 17.84
CA GLU A 168 -1.74 2.86 17.67
C GLU A 168 -0.43 3.12 16.91
N GLN A 169 0.69 2.54 17.35
CA GLN A 169 1.98 2.67 16.68
C GLN A 169 1.94 2.24 15.20
N LEU A 170 1.22 1.17 14.90
CA LEU A 170 1.11 0.66 13.53
C LEU A 170 0.23 1.58 12.67
N SER A 171 -0.90 2.04 13.21
CA SER A 171 -1.78 3.01 12.53
C SER A 171 -1.09 4.37 12.32
N ASP A 172 -0.35 4.87 13.29
CA ASP A 172 0.46 6.08 13.17
C ASP A 172 1.50 5.97 12.06
N ARG A 173 2.13 4.80 11.96
CA ARG A 173 3.11 4.53 10.91
C ARG A 173 2.44 4.53 9.54
N TYR A 174 1.27 3.89 9.41
CA TYR A 174 0.50 3.94 8.18
C TYR A 174 0.14 5.38 7.80
N ASN A 175 -0.38 6.16 8.75
CA ASN A 175 -0.79 7.53 8.51
C ASN A 175 0.39 8.42 8.07
N ARG A 176 1.57 8.23 8.68
CA ARG A 176 2.78 8.96 8.27
C ARG A 176 3.25 8.60 6.85
N LEU A 177 3.10 7.36 6.44
CA LEU A 177 3.56 6.88 5.14
C LEU A 177 2.57 7.18 4.00
N PHE A 178 1.27 7.08 4.28
CA PHE A 178 0.23 7.08 3.25
C PHE A 178 -0.85 8.15 3.46
N ASN A 179 -1.30 8.38 4.70
CA ASN A 179 -2.28 9.43 5.02
C ASN A 179 -1.60 10.76 5.39
N CYS A 180 -0.70 11.22 4.52
CA CYS A 180 0.10 12.42 4.73
C CYS A 180 -0.11 13.47 3.63
N PHE A 181 -1.09 13.26 2.76
CA PHE A 181 -1.40 14.15 1.65
C PHE A 181 -2.85 14.65 1.74
N VAL A 182 -3.00 15.96 1.96
CA VAL A 182 -4.28 16.65 1.75
C VAL A 182 -4.27 17.19 0.32
N ARG A 183 -5.31 16.87 -0.44
CA ARG A 183 -5.49 17.45 -1.78
C ARG A 183 -5.59 18.98 -1.64
N PRO A 184 -4.78 19.76 -2.38
CA PRO A 184 -4.95 21.20 -2.39
C PRO A 184 -6.37 21.56 -2.81
N ASN A 185 -7.01 22.47 -2.09
CA ASN A 185 -8.28 23.03 -2.52
C ASN A 185 -8.00 24.16 -3.52
N PHE A 186 -8.25 23.89 -4.79
CA PHE A 186 -8.04 24.85 -5.86
C PHE A 186 -9.28 25.74 -6.02
N ASP A 187 -9.37 26.82 -5.25
CA ASP A 187 -10.43 27.82 -5.44
C ASP A 187 -10.06 28.77 -6.58
N GLY A 188 -10.69 28.58 -7.73
CA GLY A 188 -10.47 29.38 -8.94
C GLY A 188 -11.40 30.58 -9.06
N THR A 189 -12.26 30.87 -8.08
CA THR A 189 -13.25 31.97 -8.16
C THR A 189 -12.64 33.36 -8.33
N HIS A 190 -11.41 33.54 -7.88
CA HIS A 190 -10.63 34.76 -8.02
C HIS A 190 -10.08 34.99 -9.44
N GLN A 191 -10.16 33.99 -10.32
CA GLN A 191 -9.61 34.11 -11.68
C GLN A 191 -10.47 34.99 -12.57
N SER A 192 -9.79 35.83 -13.34
CA SER A 192 -10.33 36.48 -14.53
C SER A 192 -9.74 35.83 -15.78
N PHE A 193 -10.52 35.82 -16.85
CA PHE A 193 -10.14 35.26 -18.15
C PHE A 193 -10.16 36.39 -19.18
N PRO A 194 -9.19 37.32 -19.13
CA PRO A 194 -9.10 38.39 -20.11
C PRO A 194 -8.91 37.81 -21.51
N ASP A 195 -9.44 38.50 -22.53
CA ASP A 195 -9.30 38.15 -23.95
C ASP A 195 -9.97 36.83 -24.40
N LEU A 196 -10.63 36.12 -23.49
CA LEU A 196 -11.51 34.99 -23.79
C LEU A 196 -12.93 35.49 -24.08
N ASP A 197 -13.31 35.48 -25.37
CA ASP A 197 -14.67 35.86 -25.81
C ASP A 197 -15.69 34.74 -25.58
N LEU A 198 -16.00 34.50 -24.29
CA LEU A 198 -17.00 33.52 -23.87
C LEU A 198 -18.40 33.88 -24.36
N LYS A 199 -18.70 35.17 -24.53
CA LYS A 199 -20.01 35.67 -24.97
C LYS A 199 -20.34 35.20 -26.38
N ARG A 200 -19.37 35.18 -27.29
CA ARG A 200 -19.54 34.66 -28.66
C ARG A 200 -19.85 33.16 -28.70
N LEU A 201 -19.49 32.42 -27.66
CA LEU A 201 -19.82 31.00 -27.47
C LEU A 201 -21.16 30.80 -26.74
N GLY A 202 -21.90 31.88 -26.41
CA GLY A 202 -23.14 31.82 -25.64
C GLY A 202 -22.92 31.54 -24.14
N ILE A 203 -21.70 31.71 -23.65
CA ILE A 203 -21.31 31.43 -22.27
C ILE A 203 -21.17 32.75 -21.53
N GLN A 204 -21.96 32.95 -20.46
CA GLN A 204 -21.88 34.17 -19.66
C GLN A 204 -20.62 34.19 -18.80
N ASP A 205 -20.31 33.07 -18.15
CA ASP A 205 -19.11 32.87 -17.33
C ASP A 205 -18.84 31.35 -17.18
N LEU A 206 -17.62 31.00 -16.78
CA LEU A 206 -17.27 29.62 -16.42
C LEU A 206 -17.90 29.25 -15.07
N TYR A 207 -18.34 28.01 -14.93
CA TYR A 207 -18.79 27.49 -13.64
C TYR A 207 -17.64 27.44 -12.64
N LYS A 208 -17.96 27.51 -11.34
CA LYS A 208 -16.96 27.41 -10.26
C LYS A 208 -16.04 26.19 -10.44
N SER A 209 -16.60 25.01 -10.67
CA SER A 209 -15.82 23.78 -10.89
C SER A 209 -14.87 23.85 -12.09
N GLN A 210 -15.24 24.60 -13.14
CA GLN A 210 -14.40 24.83 -14.31
C GLN A 210 -13.26 25.79 -13.97
N LYS A 211 -13.54 26.87 -13.22
CA LYS A 211 -12.51 27.79 -12.74
C LYS A 211 -11.53 27.08 -11.80
N ASP A 212 -12.03 26.30 -10.85
CA ASP A 212 -11.24 25.50 -9.92
C ASP A 212 -10.30 24.53 -10.67
N ALA A 213 -10.82 23.85 -11.69
CA ALA A 213 -10.01 22.97 -12.55
C ALA A 213 -8.95 23.73 -13.36
N VAL A 214 -9.29 24.90 -13.93
CA VAL A 214 -8.31 25.75 -14.63
C VAL A 214 -7.23 26.26 -13.68
N TRP A 215 -7.59 26.62 -12.44
CA TRP A 215 -6.63 27.03 -11.42
C TRP A 215 -5.66 25.89 -11.08
N MET A 216 -6.20 24.69 -10.85
CA MET A 216 -5.41 23.47 -10.62
C MET A 216 -4.41 23.21 -11.74
N LEU A 217 -4.86 23.24 -13.00
CA LEU A 217 -4.00 23.01 -14.16
C LEU A 217 -2.89 24.06 -14.27
N LYS A 218 -3.19 25.34 -14.01
CA LYS A 218 -2.21 26.42 -14.03
C LYS A 218 -1.17 26.28 -12.92
N THR A 219 -1.60 26.06 -11.68
CA THR A 219 -0.70 25.96 -10.52
C THR A 219 0.21 24.73 -10.59
N ASN A 220 -0.30 23.60 -11.10
CA ASN A 220 0.45 22.36 -11.17
C ASN A 220 1.28 22.20 -12.46
N GLY A 221 1.12 23.07 -13.45
CA GLY A 221 1.73 22.91 -14.77
C GLY A 221 1.10 21.78 -15.61
N GLY A 222 -0.16 21.44 -15.34
CA GLY A 222 -0.88 20.33 -15.95
C GLY A 222 -1.61 19.46 -14.91
N GLY A 223 -2.33 18.42 -15.37
CA GLY A 223 -3.05 17.52 -14.47
C GLY A 223 -4.18 16.74 -15.14
N ILE A 224 -4.87 15.93 -14.34
CA ILE A 224 -6.03 15.14 -14.75
C ILE A 224 -7.30 15.83 -14.25
N CYS A 225 -8.23 16.11 -15.16
CA CYS A 225 -9.56 16.62 -14.84
C CYS A 225 -10.62 15.54 -15.06
N ASP A 226 -10.86 14.73 -14.03
CA ASP A 226 -11.85 13.64 -14.07
C ASP A 226 -13.25 14.13 -13.71
N HIS A 227 -13.81 15.00 -14.55
CA HIS A 227 -15.21 15.42 -14.44
C HIS A 227 -16.12 14.48 -15.24
N GLU A 228 -17.41 14.42 -14.90
CA GLU A 228 -18.42 13.69 -15.67
C GLU A 228 -18.56 14.20 -17.13
N VAL A 229 -19.22 13.40 -17.97
CA VAL A 229 -19.57 13.81 -19.34
C VAL A 229 -20.53 14.99 -19.30
N GLY A 230 -20.31 15.99 -20.16
CA GLY A 230 -21.14 17.21 -20.19
C GLY A 230 -20.67 18.34 -19.25
N ALA A 231 -19.73 18.10 -18.33
CA ALA A 231 -19.20 19.12 -17.41
C ALA A 231 -18.31 20.20 -18.08
N GLY A 232 -18.14 20.14 -19.41
CA GLY A 232 -17.34 21.11 -20.16
C GLY A 232 -15.82 20.90 -20.07
N LYS A 233 -15.34 19.65 -19.96
CA LYS A 233 -13.90 19.31 -19.94
C LYS A 233 -13.10 19.93 -21.10
N THR A 234 -13.67 19.97 -22.31
CA THR A 234 -13.04 20.62 -23.47
C THR A 234 -12.82 22.12 -23.22
N LEU A 235 -13.83 22.81 -22.69
CA LEU A 235 -13.74 24.23 -22.37
C LEU A 235 -12.70 24.51 -21.28
N ILE A 236 -12.64 23.65 -20.25
CA ILE A 236 -11.60 23.70 -19.22
C ILE A 236 -10.21 23.60 -19.86
N MET A 237 -9.98 22.61 -20.71
CA MET A 237 -8.67 22.39 -21.35
C MET A 237 -8.27 23.55 -22.27
N CYS A 238 -9.20 24.06 -23.09
CA CYS A 238 -8.93 25.22 -23.94
C CYS A 238 -8.60 26.48 -23.13
N THR A 239 -9.36 26.74 -22.06
CA THR A 239 -9.17 27.91 -21.20
C THR A 239 -7.85 27.81 -20.44
N ALA A 240 -7.53 26.65 -19.87
CA ALA A 240 -6.28 26.41 -19.16
C ALA A 240 -5.07 26.56 -20.09
N ALA A 241 -5.10 25.96 -21.29
CA ALA A 241 -4.00 26.08 -22.25
C ALA A 241 -3.75 27.53 -22.68
N TYR A 242 -4.83 28.30 -22.91
CA TYR A 242 -4.73 29.73 -23.23
C TYR A 242 -4.11 30.52 -22.07
N GLU A 243 -4.63 30.32 -20.86
CA GLU A 243 -4.17 31.02 -19.66
C GLU A 243 -2.72 30.69 -19.29
N MET A 244 -2.32 29.43 -19.41
CA MET A 244 -0.93 29.02 -19.19
C MET A 244 -0.03 29.71 -20.21
N LYS A 245 -0.37 29.70 -21.50
CA LYS A 245 0.38 30.44 -22.54
C LYS A 245 0.47 31.94 -22.27
N ARG A 246 -0.60 32.56 -21.75
CA ARG A 246 -0.65 34.00 -21.44
C ARG A 246 0.24 34.36 -20.25
N LEU A 247 0.37 33.46 -19.28
CA LEU A 247 1.14 33.69 -18.05
C LEU A 247 2.62 33.30 -18.17
N GLY A 248 3.01 32.52 -19.18
CA GLY A 248 4.39 32.11 -19.46
C GLY A 248 4.67 30.69 -19.02
#